data_AF-A0ABD5T876-F1
#
_entry.id   AF-A0ABD5T876-F1
#
_cell.length_a   1.000
_cell.length_b   1.000
_cell.length_c   1.000
_cell.angle_alpha   90.00
_cell.angle_beta   90.00
_cell.angle_gamma   90.00
#
_symmetry.space_group_name_H-M   'P 1'
#
loop_
_entity.id
_entity.type
_entity.pdbx_description
1 polymer ?
#
loop_
_entity_poly.entity_id
_entity_poly.type
_entity_poly.pdbx_seq_one_letter_code
_entity_poly.pdbx_strand_id
1 'polypeptide(L)'
;MAWTREPLTESELDKLLAAADERNLDHQVAIYTLAHTGMRADELAHLRDGWIDWQSERLRVPPTEGEWSPKTEHSARTIPLKHPGTVRRLRDYFSYHEAYDATRQTVTNRVKRVAAETDLRKKITPHVLRHTYGTLIAAWGATPQYIRQTMGHADLSSANDYLQYAGTQLDAEAEELW
;
A
#
# COMPACT_ATOMS: atom_id res chain seq x y z
N MET A 1 -27.52 -0.96 1.07
CA MET A 1 -26.45 -0.38 0.23
C MET A 1 -25.25 -1.30 0.30
N ALA A 2 -24.90 -1.94 -0.82
CA ALA A 2 -23.69 -2.74 -0.92
C ALA A 2 -22.48 -1.80 -0.76
N TRP A 3 -21.57 -2.13 0.16
CA TRP A 3 -20.41 -1.31 0.45
C TRP A 3 -19.35 -1.53 -0.62
N THR A 4 -19.20 -0.62 -1.56
CA THR A 4 -18.08 -0.63 -2.52
C THR A 4 -16.85 -0.08 -1.80
N ARG A 5 -15.80 -0.88 -1.69
CA ARG A 5 -14.49 -0.47 -1.15
C ARG A 5 -13.77 0.39 -2.18
N GLU A 6 -14.27 1.58 -2.44
CA GLU A 6 -13.70 2.46 -3.46
C GLU A 6 -12.24 2.84 -3.13
N PRO A 7 -11.32 2.75 -4.10
CA PRO A 7 -9.98 3.26 -3.94
C PRO A 7 -10.00 4.79 -3.78
N LEU A 8 -8.97 5.31 -3.13
CA LEU A 8 -8.65 6.74 -3.15
C LEU A 8 -8.20 7.17 -4.55
N THR A 9 -8.57 8.39 -4.96
CA THR A 9 -7.94 9.10 -6.09
C THR A 9 -6.52 9.55 -5.69
N GLU A 10 -5.73 10.04 -6.65
CA GLU A 10 -4.41 10.62 -6.35
C GLU A 10 -4.51 11.78 -5.36
N SER A 11 -5.43 12.72 -5.58
CA SER A 11 -5.62 13.87 -4.70
C SER A 11 -6.09 13.49 -3.29
N GLU A 12 -6.93 12.46 -3.16
CA GLU A 12 -7.32 11.92 -1.85
C GLU A 12 -6.16 11.20 -1.15
N LEU A 13 -5.31 10.49 -1.91
CA LEU A 13 -4.12 9.85 -1.38
C LEU A 13 -3.11 10.90 -0.87
N ASP A 14 -2.90 11.98 -1.62
CA ASP A 14 -2.01 13.07 -1.23
C ASP A 14 -2.46 13.73 0.09
N LYS A 15 -3.77 13.98 0.25
CA LYS A 15 -4.33 14.47 1.52
C LYS A 15 -4.04 13.54 2.69
N LEU A 16 -4.14 12.23 2.48
CA LEU A 16 -3.84 11.23 3.51
C LEU A 16 -2.35 11.17 3.84
N LEU A 17 -1.48 11.28 2.84
CA LEU A 17 -0.02 11.31 3.02
C LEU A 17 0.41 12.57 3.79
N ALA A 18 -0.18 13.72 3.47
CA ALA A 18 0.04 14.97 4.20
C ALA A 18 -0.39 14.85 5.68
N ALA A 19 -1.57 14.29 5.95
CA ALA A 19 -2.00 14.03 7.32
C ALA A 19 -1.07 13.04 8.07
N ALA A 20 -0.50 12.06 7.36
CA ALA A 20 0.47 11.14 7.95
C ALA A 20 1.76 11.86 8.39
N ASP A 21 2.17 12.90 7.67
CA ASP A 21 3.42 13.64 7.94
C ASP A 21 3.38 14.42 9.25
N GLU A 22 2.19 14.79 9.70
CA GLU A 22 1.94 15.42 11.00
C GLU A 22 1.97 14.41 12.17
N ARG A 23 2.23 13.13 11.88
CA ARG A 23 2.26 12.04 12.87
C ARG A 23 3.67 11.49 13.05
N ASN A 24 3.83 10.70 14.11
CA ASN A 24 5.09 10.03 14.37
C ASN A 24 5.45 9.01 13.28
N LEU A 25 6.72 8.58 13.28
CA LEU A 25 7.29 7.78 12.22
C LEU A 25 6.59 6.42 12.03
N ASP A 26 6.02 5.82 13.08
CA ASP A 26 5.21 4.61 12.96
C ASP A 26 4.00 4.80 12.01
N HIS A 27 3.29 5.93 12.14
CA HIS A 27 2.12 6.21 11.30
C HIS A 27 2.54 6.53 9.87
N GLN A 28 3.63 7.29 9.73
CA GLN A 28 4.23 7.62 8.44
C GLN A 28 4.64 6.36 7.69
N VAL A 29 5.41 5.45 8.31
CA VAL A 29 5.80 4.16 7.74
C VAL A 29 4.56 3.35 7.36
N ALA A 30 3.53 3.32 8.22
CA ALA A 30 2.30 2.58 7.92
C ALA A 30 1.61 3.06 6.65
N ILE A 31 1.35 4.37 6.54
CA ILE A 31 0.61 4.94 5.41
C ILE A 31 1.42 4.85 4.13
N TYR A 32 2.66 5.35 4.14
CA TYR A 32 3.48 5.42 2.94
C TYR A 32 3.81 4.05 2.38
N THR A 33 4.09 3.07 3.24
CA THR A 33 4.42 1.71 2.79
C THR A 33 3.19 1.04 2.19
N LEU A 34 2.04 1.06 2.87
CA LEU A 34 0.82 0.44 2.33
C LEU A 34 0.37 1.08 1.01
N ALA A 35 0.44 2.41 0.91
CA ALA A 35 0.04 3.16 -0.28
C ALA A 35 0.93 2.91 -1.50
N HIS A 36 2.24 2.72 -1.31
CA HIS A 36 3.20 2.65 -2.43
C HIS A 36 3.74 1.25 -2.72
N THR A 37 3.35 0.25 -1.93
CA THR A 37 3.79 -1.15 -2.15
C THR A 37 2.63 -2.12 -2.32
N GLY A 38 1.42 -1.73 -1.91
CA GLY A 38 0.27 -2.63 -1.87
C GLY A 38 0.43 -3.79 -0.89
N MET A 39 1.36 -3.74 0.06
CA MET A 39 1.52 -4.77 1.09
C MET A 39 0.23 -4.97 1.91
N ARG A 40 0.05 -6.19 2.42
CA ARG A 40 -1.02 -6.47 3.38
C ARG A 40 -0.65 -5.88 4.73
N ALA A 41 -1.65 -5.48 5.52
CA ALA A 41 -1.45 -4.98 6.88
C ALA A 41 -0.63 -5.94 7.76
N ASP A 42 -0.83 -7.24 7.57
CA ASP A 42 -0.12 -8.27 8.32
C ASP A 42 1.36 -8.39 7.90
N GLU A 43 1.66 -8.22 6.61
CA GLU A 43 3.03 -8.23 6.11
C GLU A 43 3.80 -7.00 6.62
N LEU A 44 3.15 -5.82 6.63
CA LEU A 44 3.74 -4.62 7.22
C LEU A 44 3.96 -4.79 8.74
N ALA A 45 3.03 -5.43 9.43
CA ALA A 45 3.13 -5.69 10.86
C ALA A 45 4.41 -6.44 11.25
N HIS A 46 4.88 -7.34 10.38
CA HIS A 46 6.07 -8.16 10.57
C HIS A 46 7.29 -7.68 9.74
N LEU A 47 7.22 -6.49 9.14
CA LEU A 47 8.30 -5.96 8.31
C LEU A 47 9.60 -5.82 9.12
N ARG A 48 10.71 -6.32 8.57
CA ARG A 48 12.06 -6.21 9.14
C ARG A 48 12.99 -5.42 8.22
N ASP A 49 14.03 -4.82 8.79
CA ASP A 49 15.07 -4.13 7.99
C ASP A 49 15.68 -5.07 6.94
N GLY A 50 15.96 -6.32 7.33
CA GLY A 50 16.52 -7.35 6.44
C GLY A 50 15.61 -7.76 5.27
N TRP A 51 14.36 -7.30 5.23
CA TRP A 51 13.48 -7.48 4.06
C TRP A 51 13.77 -6.45 2.96
N ILE A 52 14.53 -5.39 3.26
CA ILE A 52 14.78 -4.30 2.34
C ILE A 52 16.22 -4.39 1.84
N ASP A 53 16.37 -4.56 0.52
CA ASP A 53 17.63 -4.30 -0.16
C ASP A 53 17.74 -2.80 -0.45
N TRP A 54 18.49 -2.10 0.40
CA TRP A 54 18.71 -0.67 0.31
C TRP A 54 19.54 -0.23 -0.90
N GLN A 55 20.33 -1.13 -1.50
CA GLN A 55 21.16 -0.82 -2.67
C GLN A 55 20.32 -0.86 -3.94
N SER A 56 19.48 -1.90 -4.08
CA SER A 56 18.60 -2.05 -5.24
C SER A 56 17.22 -1.42 -5.09
N GLU A 57 16.93 -0.86 -3.90
CA GLU A 57 15.64 -0.28 -3.52
C GLU A 57 14.48 -1.25 -3.75
N ARG A 58 14.59 -2.44 -3.14
CA ARG A 58 13.57 -3.49 -3.25
C ARG A 58 13.18 -4.01 -1.89
N LEU A 59 11.87 -4.16 -1.68
CA LEU A 59 11.31 -4.81 -0.51
C LEU A 59 10.96 -6.25 -0.86
N ARG A 60 11.50 -7.21 -0.12
CA ARG A 60 11.26 -8.64 -0.26
C ARG A 60 10.37 -9.11 0.87
N VAL A 61 9.10 -9.41 0.57
CA VAL A 61 8.23 -10.15 1.48
C VAL A 61 8.66 -11.62 1.42
N PRO A 62 9.15 -12.23 2.52
CA PRO A 62 9.63 -13.60 2.49
C PRO A 62 8.46 -14.60 2.58
N PRO A 63 8.69 -15.89 2.24
CA PRO A 63 7.71 -16.95 2.45
C PRO A 63 7.50 -17.29 3.93
N THR A 64 8.47 -17.00 4.78
CA THR A 64 8.42 -17.16 6.24
C THR A 64 9.36 -16.16 6.91
N GLU A 65 9.10 -15.83 8.17
CA GLU A 65 9.96 -15.04 9.05
C GLU A 65 9.82 -15.55 10.49
N GLY A 66 10.80 -16.32 10.97
CA GLY A 66 10.65 -17.07 12.22
C GLY A 66 9.44 -18.02 12.16
N GLU A 67 8.53 -17.88 13.13
CA GLU A 67 7.26 -18.64 13.16
C GLU A 67 6.15 -18.01 12.30
N TRP A 68 6.35 -16.81 11.77
CA TRP A 68 5.38 -16.15 10.91
C TRP A 68 5.51 -16.63 9.47
N SER A 69 4.36 -16.78 8.79
CA SER A 69 4.28 -17.00 7.35
C SER A 69 3.15 -16.16 6.77
N PRO A 70 3.32 -15.59 5.57
CA PRO A 70 2.21 -14.93 4.89
C PRO A 70 1.02 -15.88 4.68
N LYS A 71 -0.17 -15.30 4.52
CA LYS A 71 -1.43 -16.05 4.38
C LYS A 71 -1.45 -17.06 3.21
N THR A 72 -0.63 -16.85 2.17
CA THR A 72 -0.59 -17.71 0.98
C THR A 72 0.85 -17.82 0.44
N GLU A 73 1.21 -18.94 -0.18
CA GLU A 73 2.53 -19.14 -0.81
C GLU A 73 2.88 -18.05 -1.83
N HIS A 74 1.90 -17.56 -2.60
CA HIS A 74 2.07 -16.47 -3.57
C HIS A 74 2.34 -15.08 -2.95
N SER A 75 2.39 -14.98 -1.63
CA SER A 75 2.68 -13.72 -0.95
C SER A 75 4.18 -13.42 -0.88
N ALA A 76 5.04 -14.44 -1.01
CA ALA A 76 6.48 -14.23 -1.12
C ALA A 76 6.79 -13.53 -2.45
N ARG A 77 7.32 -12.31 -2.39
CA ARG A 77 7.50 -11.46 -3.58
C ARG A 77 8.49 -10.34 -3.33
N THR A 78 8.96 -9.75 -4.42
CA THR A 78 9.83 -8.57 -4.39
C THR A 78 9.10 -7.39 -5.01
N ILE A 79 9.03 -6.28 -4.28
CA ILE A 79 8.31 -5.05 -4.65
C ILE A 79 9.36 -3.95 -4.83
N PRO A 80 9.42 -3.28 -5.99
CA PRO A 80 10.27 -2.10 -6.15
C PRO A 80 9.84 -0.97 -5.21
N LEU A 81 10.78 -0.39 -4.45
CA LEU A 81 10.55 0.78 -3.61
C LEU A 81 10.96 2.05 -4.35
N LYS A 82 10.06 2.57 -5.20
CA LYS A 82 10.38 3.72 -6.07
C LYS A 82 9.93 5.07 -5.53
N HIS A 83 9.01 5.11 -4.57
CA HIS A 83 8.53 6.35 -4.01
C HIS A 83 9.55 6.94 -3.00
N PRO A 84 10.19 8.10 -3.27
CA PRO A 84 11.26 8.63 -2.43
C PRO A 84 10.82 8.92 -1.00
N GLY A 85 9.59 9.39 -0.81
CA GLY A 85 9.02 9.62 0.51
C GLY A 85 8.85 8.34 1.34
N THR A 86 8.62 7.19 0.67
CA THR A 86 8.51 5.89 1.34
C THR A 86 9.88 5.36 1.73
N VAL A 87 10.85 5.44 0.81
CA VAL A 87 12.24 5.04 1.07
C VAL A 87 12.83 5.83 2.24
N ARG A 88 12.64 7.15 2.27
CA ARG A 88 13.11 8.01 3.36
C ARG A 88 12.56 7.55 4.72
N ARG A 89 11.24 7.39 4.83
CA ARG A 89 10.59 7.00 6.10
C ARG A 89 11.02 5.62 6.57
N LEU A 90 11.15 4.66 5.66
CA LEU A 90 11.66 3.34 6.00
C LEU A 90 13.11 3.41 6.48
N ARG A 91 13.99 4.19 5.81
CA ARG A 91 15.38 4.38 6.26
C ARG A 91 15.45 5.04 7.64
N ASP A 92 14.69 6.11 7.85
CA ASP A 92 14.65 6.82 9.14
C ASP A 92 14.17 5.88 10.25
N TYR A 93 13.20 5.01 9.95
CA TYR A 93 12.67 4.05 10.92
C TYR A 93 13.68 2.95 11.24
N PHE A 94 14.21 2.29 10.22
CA PHE A 94 15.16 1.18 10.41
C PHE A 94 16.57 1.63 10.82
N SER A 95 16.84 2.94 10.87
CA SER A 95 18.05 3.48 11.51
C SER A 95 18.05 3.26 13.03
N TYR A 96 16.88 3.06 13.65
CA TYR A 96 16.72 2.89 15.11
C TYR A 96 15.96 1.63 15.51
N HIS A 97 15.42 0.89 14.53
CA HIS A 97 14.59 -0.29 14.74
C HIS A 97 15.07 -1.44 13.85
N GLU A 98 15.02 -2.68 14.31
CA GLU A 98 15.32 -3.86 13.47
C GLU A 98 14.06 -4.42 12.80
N ALA A 99 12.89 -4.13 13.39
CA ALA A 99 11.59 -4.60 12.95
C ALA A 99 10.49 -3.59 13.31
N TYR A 100 9.40 -3.63 12.54
CA TYR A 100 8.21 -2.84 12.82
C TYR A 100 7.35 -3.45 13.95
N ASP A 101 7.42 -4.78 14.12
CA ASP A 101 6.87 -5.60 15.22
C ASP A 101 5.55 -5.07 15.80
N ALA A 102 4.54 -5.00 14.95
CA ALA A 102 3.21 -4.56 15.30
C ALA A 102 2.19 -5.68 15.07
N THR A 103 1.03 -5.58 15.69
CA THR A 103 -0.10 -6.44 15.27
C THR A 103 -0.77 -5.86 14.02
N ARG A 104 -1.41 -6.71 13.22
CA ARG A 104 -2.31 -6.26 12.14
C ARG A 104 -3.35 -5.25 12.63
N GLN A 105 -3.85 -5.40 13.86
CA GLN A 105 -4.80 -4.48 14.45
C GLN A 105 -4.16 -3.11 14.74
N THR A 106 -2.92 -3.09 15.21
CA THR A 106 -2.14 -1.86 15.42
C THR A 106 -1.95 -1.11 14.11
N VAL A 107 -1.54 -1.80 13.03
CA VAL A 107 -1.45 -1.20 11.68
C VAL A 107 -2.79 -0.63 11.25
N THR A 108 -3.88 -1.40 11.43
CA THR A 108 -5.22 -0.95 11.08
C THR A 108 -5.65 0.29 11.86
N ASN A 109 -5.32 0.36 13.14
CA ASN A 109 -5.63 1.50 14.01
C ASN A 109 -4.81 2.74 13.64
N ARG A 110 -3.52 2.56 13.29
CA ARG A 110 -2.66 3.64 12.78
C ARG A 110 -3.25 4.25 11.51
N VAL A 111 -3.65 3.41 10.54
CA VAL A 111 -4.30 3.88 9.30
C VAL A 111 -5.59 4.64 9.58
N LYS A 112 -6.47 4.09 10.42
CA LYS A 112 -7.74 4.75 10.78
C LYS A 112 -7.53 6.08 11.48
N ARG A 113 -6.48 6.20 12.29
CA ARG A 113 -6.17 7.42 13.03
C ARG A 113 -5.76 8.55 12.09
N VAL A 114 -4.85 8.29 11.16
CA VAL A 114 -4.47 9.27 10.13
C VAL A 114 -5.67 9.67 9.28
N ALA A 115 -6.48 8.69 8.86
CA ALA A 115 -7.67 8.97 8.06
C ALA A 115 -8.68 9.88 8.78
N ALA A 116 -8.83 9.73 10.11
CA ALA A 116 -9.73 10.56 10.91
C ALA A 116 -9.27 12.02 11.03
N GLU A 117 -8.03 12.33 10.68
CA GLU A 117 -7.46 13.69 10.67
C GLU A 117 -7.65 14.37 9.30
N THR A 118 -8.27 13.69 8.33
CA THR A 118 -8.58 14.23 7.00
C THR A 118 -10.08 14.56 6.86
N ASP A 119 -10.41 15.34 5.83
CA ASP A 119 -11.80 15.60 5.39
C ASP A 119 -12.38 14.49 4.49
N LEU A 120 -11.67 13.36 4.35
CA LEU A 120 -12.04 12.30 3.44
C LEU A 120 -13.28 11.53 3.95
N ARG A 121 -14.32 11.48 3.12
CA ARG A 121 -15.58 10.78 3.44
C ARG A 121 -15.47 9.25 3.35
N LYS A 122 -14.48 8.75 2.61
CA LYS A 122 -14.25 7.32 2.40
C LYS A 122 -13.73 6.66 3.68
N LYS A 123 -14.19 5.43 3.97
CA LYS A 123 -13.68 4.66 5.11
C LYS A 123 -12.33 4.03 4.78
N ILE A 124 -11.25 4.70 5.16
CA ILE A 124 -9.89 4.27 4.84
C ILE A 124 -9.44 3.16 5.78
N THR A 125 -8.91 2.09 5.20
CA THR A 125 -8.35 0.93 5.90
C THR A 125 -7.12 0.43 5.14
N PRO A 126 -6.26 -0.43 5.72
CA PRO A 126 -5.13 -0.99 4.97
C PRO A 126 -5.53 -1.69 3.66
N HIS A 127 -6.72 -2.32 3.62
CA HIS A 127 -7.22 -2.94 2.40
C HIS A 127 -7.60 -1.89 1.34
N VAL A 128 -8.12 -0.73 1.74
CA VAL A 128 -8.40 0.37 0.80
C VAL A 128 -7.09 0.92 0.24
N LEU A 129 -6.05 1.12 1.05
CA LEU A 129 -4.74 1.56 0.56
C LEU A 129 -4.10 0.56 -0.41
N ARG A 130 -4.22 -0.74 -0.12
CA ARG A 130 -3.78 -1.78 -1.05
C ARG A 130 -4.57 -1.74 -2.36
N HIS A 131 -5.88 -1.51 -2.30
CA HIS A 131 -6.72 -1.38 -3.49
C HIS A 131 -6.35 -0.12 -4.28
N THR A 132 -6.16 1.03 -3.61
CA THR A 132 -5.62 2.27 -4.18
C THR A 132 -4.31 2.04 -4.92
N TYR A 133 -3.33 1.36 -4.30
CA TYR A 133 -2.08 1.02 -4.96
C TYR A 133 -2.33 0.29 -6.29
N GLY A 134 -3.14 -0.77 -6.27
CA GLY A 134 -3.47 -1.56 -7.46
C GLY A 134 -4.14 -0.74 -8.56
N THR A 135 -5.11 0.11 -8.19
CA THR A 135 -5.81 0.99 -9.12
C THR A 135 -4.89 2.04 -9.73
N LEU A 136 -4.07 2.72 -8.92
CA LEU A 136 -3.20 3.80 -9.39
C LEU A 136 -2.11 3.27 -10.32
N ILE A 137 -1.43 2.17 -9.96
CA ILE A 137 -0.42 1.61 -10.86
C ILE A 137 -1.04 1.10 -12.17
N ALA A 138 -2.30 0.62 -12.13
CA ALA A 138 -3.03 0.24 -13.34
C ALA A 138 -3.31 1.46 -14.22
N ALA A 139 -3.77 2.56 -13.63
CA ALA A 139 -3.97 3.84 -14.30
C ALA A 139 -2.67 4.39 -14.91
N TRP A 140 -1.52 4.19 -14.24
CA TRP A 140 -0.19 4.54 -14.75
C TRP A 140 0.36 3.56 -15.80
N GLY A 141 -0.45 2.59 -16.27
CA GLY A 141 -0.09 1.69 -17.35
C GLY A 141 0.74 0.47 -16.92
N ALA A 142 0.73 0.10 -15.64
CA ALA A 142 1.37 -1.15 -15.21
C ALA A 142 0.71 -2.36 -15.86
N THR A 143 1.53 -3.31 -16.32
CA THR A 143 1.01 -4.55 -16.91
C THR A 143 0.27 -5.39 -15.87
N PRO A 144 -0.76 -6.18 -16.26
CA PRO A 144 -1.43 -7.11 -15.34
C PRO A 144 -0.44 -8.04 -14.60
N GLN A 145 0.66 -8.40 -15.25
CA GLN A 145 1.72 -9.20 -14.64
C GLN A 145 2.43 -8.47 -13.51
N TYR A 146 2.77 -7.19 -13.70
CA TYR A 146 3.40 -6.36 -12.68
C TYR A 146 2.48 -6.17 -11.46
N ILE A 147 1.21 -5.88 -11.70
CA ILE A 147 0.19 -5.72 -10.65
C ILE A 147 0.09 -7.01 -9.82
N ARG A 148 -0.04 -8.17 -10.47
CA ARG A 148 -0.09 -9.47 -9.79
C ARG A 148 1.15 -9.74 -8.94
N GLN A 149 2.34 -9.51 -9.51
CA GLN A 149 3.61 -9.79 -8.83
C GLN A 149 3.83 -8.89 -7.61
N THR A 150 3.51 -7.60 -7.70
CA THR A 150 3.71 -6.67 -6.58
C THR A 150 2.66 -6.83 -5.49
N MET A 151 1.43 -7.17 -5.86
CA MET A 151 0.37 -7.40 -4.89
C MET A 151 0.40 -8.81 -4.29
N GLY A 152 0.94 -9.83 -4.97
CA GLY A 152 0.92 -11.22 -4.47
C GLY A 152 -0.49 -11.83 -4.51
N HIS A 153 -1.23 -11.58 -5.60
CA HIS A 153 -2.52 -12.21 -5.89
C HIS A 153 -2.30 -13.54 -6.63
N ALA A 154 -3.02 -14.58 -6.21
CA ALA A 154 -3.01 -15.88 -6.89
C ALA A 154 -3.89 -15.90 -8.15
N ASP A 155 -4.90 -15.02 -8.23
CA ASP A 155 -5.90 -15.00 -9.30
C ASP A 155 -5.86 -13.69 -10.12
N LEU A 156 -6.06 -13.85 -11.43
CA LEU A 156 -6.11 -12.82 -12.48
C LEU A 156 -7.29 -11.86 -12.37
N SER A 157 -8.41 -12.32 -11.79
CA SER A 157 -9.66 -11.56 -11.69
C SER A 157 -9.44 -10.15 -11.13
N SER A 158 -8.75 -10.06 -9.99
CA SER A 158 -8.47 -8.77 -9.33
C SER A 158 -7.60 -7.81 -10.14
N ALA A 159 -6.70 -8.30 -11.01
CA ALA A 159 -5.86 -7.43 -11.83
C ALA A 159 -6.65 -6.77 -12.97
N ASN A 160 -7.58 -7.53 -13.58
CA ASN A 160 -8.47 -7.00 -14.59
C ASN A 160 -9.48 -6.01 -13.98
N ASP A 161 -9.95 -6.25 -12.76
CA ASP A 161 -10.83 -5.31 -12.05
C ASP A 161 -10.15 -3.95 -11.85
N TYR A 162 -8.84 -3.92 -11.54
CA TYR A 162 -8.08 -2.66 -11.42
C TYR A 162 -7.99 -1.92 -12.76
N LEU A 163 -7.74 -2.63 -13.85
CA LEU A 163 -7.65 -2.04 -15.19
C LEU A 163 -8.99 -1.49 -15.66
N GLN A 164 -10.08 -2.22 -15.41
CA GLN A 164 -11.44 -1.75 -15.73
C GLN A 164 -11.79 -0.49 -14.93
N TYR A 165 -11.52 -0.50 -13.62
CA TYR A 165 -11.79 0.67 -12.78
C TYR A 165 -10.95 1.88 -13.21
N ALA A 166 -9.67 1.69 -13.53
CA ALA A 166 -8.82 2.76 -14.05
C ALA A 166 -9.37 3.33 -15.37
N GLY A 167 -9.84 2.47 -16.29
CA GLY A 167 -10.53 2.91 -17.51
C GLY A 167 -11.74 3.80 -17.21
N THR A 168 -12.62 3.38 -16.29
CA THR A 168 -13.80 4.17 -15.92
C THR A 168 -13.48 5.53 -15.30
N GLN A 169 -12.36 5.65 -14.58
CA GLN A 169 -11.91 6.93 -14.03
C GLN A 169 -11.44 7.87 -15.14
N LEU A 170 -10.67 7.36 -16.10
CA LEU A 170 -10.18 8.14 -17.25
C LEU A 170 -11.34 8.64 -18.12
N ASP A 171 -12.35 7.81 -18.35
CA ASP A 171 -13.53 8.21 -19.12
C ASP A 171 -14.30 9.34 -18.41
N ALA A 172 -14.47 9.26 -17.09
CA ALA A 172 -15.13 10.30 -16.30
C ALA A 172 -14.35 11.63 -16.28
N GLU A 173 -13.02 11.58 -16.14
CA GLU A 173 -12.16 12.78 -16.21
C GLU A 173 -12.21 13.43 -17.60
N ALA A 174 -12.26 12.62 -18.67
CA ALA A 174 -12.44 13.13 -20.03
C ALA A 174 -13.79 13.85 -20.18
N GLU A 175 -14.89 13.28 -19.67
CA GLU A 175 -16.21 13.94 -19.72
C GLU A 175 -16.26 15.27 -18.94
N GLU A 176 -15.43 15.46 -17.91
CA GLU A 176 -15.37 16.73 -17.17
C GLU A 176 -14.53 17.82 -17.86
N LEU A 177 -13.58 17.43 -18.72
CA LEU A 177 -12.66 18.34 -19.41
C LEU A 177 -13.18 18.85 -20.76
N TRP A 178 -14.17 18.18 -21.35
CA TRP A 178 -14.74 18.48 -22.67
C TRP A 178 -16.21 18.90 -22.58
#